data_AF-Q0CD14-F1
#
_entry.id   AF-Q0CD14-F1
#
_cell.length_a   1.000
_cell.length_b   1.000
_cell.length_c   1.000
_cell.angle_alpha   90.00
_cell.angle_beta   90.00
_cell.angle_gamma   90.00
#
_symmetry.space_group_name_H-M   'P 1'
#
loop_
_entity.id
_entity.type
_entity.pdbx_description
1 polymer ?
#
loop_
_entity_poly.entity_id
_entity_poly.type
_entity_poly.pdbx_seq_one_letter_code
_entity_poly.pdbx_strand_id
1 'polypeptide(L)'
;MASIDSEFTQERVALVRRLDAATNLRTVDNANHALIWLSDLEVLREMVENAESSKTTARLSWLARRTGKQDADRAADLAEHAPPSAPAPAPAPVSAESSKSPQTKSPKRKGKKGESPSPTKIPRLADNVIGRSKPARDTAQARDNDRCVVTKMGEPIQMCHIYPYALGKKPENEREEFWSLLETFWAPDKIEKWKSKVLGPRGPETVENYLCLSTIVHDLWGKARLALEPVEVAEDGTSLTVRFWWLPGAR
;
A
#
# COMPACT_ATOMS: atom_id res chain seq x y z
N MET A 1 -12.47 -10.65 -23.36
CA MET A 1 -12.25 -9.81 -22.17
C MET A 1 -12.70 -8.41 -22.52
N ALA A 2 -13.53 -7.77 -21.70
CA ALA A 2 -14.04 -6.42 -21.98
C ALA A 2 -12.85 -5.46 -22.15
N SER A 3 -12.83 -4.72 -23.27
CA SER A 3 -11.86 -3.64 -23.47
C SER A 3 -12.26 -2.51 -22.52
N ILE A 4 -11.32 -2.04 -21.70
CA ILE A 4 -11.59 -0.90 -20.79
C ILE A 4 -12.01 0.36 -21.57
N ASP A 5 -11.74 0.41 -22.89
CA ASP A 5 -12.16 1.43 -23.84
C ASP A 5 -13.64 1.85 -23.69
N SER A 6 -14.55 0.90 -23.42
CA SER A 6 -15.99 1.23 -23.36
C SER A 6 -16.37 2.08 -22.14
N GLU A 7 -15.51 2.13 -21.13
CA GLU A 7 -15.75 2.84 -19.88
C GLU A 7 -15.13 4.26 -19.89
N PHE A 8 -14.36 4.60 -20.93
CA PHE A 8 -13.70 5.90 -21.07
C PHE A 8 -14.27 6.73 -22.23
N THR A 9 -14.00 8.04 -22.22
CA THR A 9 -14.42 8.94 -23.29
C THR A 9 -13.78 8.54 -24.62
N GLN A 10 -14.50 8.77 -25.72
CA GLN A 10 -14.00 8.49 -27.07
C GLN A 10 -12.66 9.19 -27.35
N GLU A 11 -12.50 10.40 -26.79
CA GLU A 11 -11.25 11.15 -26.87
C GLU A 11 -10.08 10.41 -26.22
N ARG A 12 -10.24 9.94 -24.96
CA ARG A 12 -9.17 9.22 -24.27
C ARG A 12 -8.77 7.96 -25.04
N VAL A 13 -9.76 7.20 -25.52
CA VAL A 13 -9.51 6.00 -26.33
C VAL A 13 -8.70 6.34 -27.59
N ALA A 14 -9.05 7.44 -28.28
CA ALA A 14 -8.31 7.89 -29.47
C ALA A 14 -6.87 8.30 -29.13
N LEU A 15 -6.66 9.01 -28.03
CA LEU A 15 -5.33 9.42 -27.57
C LEU A 15 -4.45 8.22 -27.21
N VAL A 16 -4.97 7.25 -26.45
CA VAL A 16 -4.19 6.04 -26.10
C VAL A 16 -3.79 5.25 -27.35
N ARG A 17 -4.68 5.11 -28.34
CA ARG A 17 -4.35 4.44 -29.61
C ARG A 17 -3.28 5.18 -30.42
N ARG A 18 -3.33 6.52 -30.43
CA ARG A 18 -2.29 7.34 -31.08
C ARG A 18 -0.96 7.19 -30.36
N LEU A 19 -0.95 7.18 -29.04
CA LEU A 19 0.26 6.96 -28.24
C LEU A 19 0.88 5.59 -28.54
N ASP A 20 0.06 4.54 -28.58
CA ASP A 20 0.50 3.18 -28.92
C ASP A 20 1.16 3.14 -30.31
N ALA A 21 0.50 3.72 -31.32
CA ALA A 21 1.01 3.79 -32.68
C ALA A 21 2.32 4.60 -32.81
N ALA A 22 2.44 5.72 -32.08
CA ALA A 22 3.61 6.58 -32.14
C ALA A 22 4.82 5.99 -31.40
N THR A 23 4.59 5.22 -30.33
CA THR A 23 5.67 4.68 -29.49
C THR A 23 6.15 3.31 -29.92
N ASN A 24 5.35 2.56 -30.68
CA ASN A 24 5.65 1.19 -31.11
C ASN A 24 6.05 0.27 -29.94
N LEU A 25 5.52 0.54 -28.74
CA LEU A 25 5.79 -0.24 -27.54
C LEU A 25 5.09 -1.59 -27.66
N ARG A 26 5.87 -2.65 -27.76
CA ARG A 26 5.31 -4.01 -27.92
C ARG A 26 4.60 -4.51 -26.67
N THR A 27 5.02 -4.04 -25.49
CA THR A 27 4.49 -4.46 -24.19
C THR A 27 4.64 -3.33 -23.19
N VAL A 28 3.58 -3.06 -22.42
CA VAL A 28 3.56 -2.17 -21.26
C VAL A 28 3.04 -2.99 -20.08
N ASP A 29 3.68 -2.89 -18.91
CA ASP A 29 3.20 -3.58 -17.71
C ASP A 29 1.84 -3.04 -17.23
N ASN A 30 1.11 -3.84 -16.43
CA ASN A 30 -0.24 -3.50 -15.97
C ASN A 30 -0.31 -2.16 -15.27
N ALA A 31 0.70 -1.84 -14.44
CA ALA A 31 0.69 -0.61 -13.67
C ALA A 31 0.81 0.58 -14.62
N ASN A 32 1.85 0.62 -15.45
CA ASN A 32 2.03 1.68 -16.43
C ASN A 32 0.85 1.81 -17.40
N HIS A 33 0.28 0.69 -17.84
CA HIS A 33 -0.93 0.70 -18.66
C HIS A 33 -2.09 1.39 -17.91
N ALA A 34 -2.33 1.04 -16.65
CA ALA A 34 -3.35 1.70 -15.83
C ALA A 34 -3.08 3.20 -15.63
N LEU A 35 -1.82 3.60 -15.40
CA LEU A 35 -1.46 5.01 -15.23
C LEU A 35 -1.75 5.81 -16.52
N ILE A 36 -1.51 5.26 -17.71
CA ILE A 36 -1.89 5.89 -18.99
C ILE A 36 -3.41 6.12 -19.05
N TRP A 37 -4.20 5.09 -18.76
CA TRP A 37 -5.67 5.19 -18.83
C TRP A 37 -6.27 6.13 -17.77
N LEU A 38 -5.64 6.25 -16.60
CA LEU A 38 -6.12 7.08 -15.49
C LEU A 38 -5.41 8.44 -15.35
N SER A 39 -4.47 8.73 -16.26
CA SER A 39 -3.76 10.01 -16.34
C SER A 39 -4.70 11.20 -16.58
N ASP A 40 -4.21 12.39 -16.24
CA ASP A 40 -4.89 13.63 -16.60
C ASP A 40 -4.99 13.77 -18.12
N LEU A 41 -6.17 14.15 -18.62
CA LEU A 41 -6.44 14.17 -20.05
C LEU A 41 -5.51 15.11 -20.82
N GLU A 42 -5.21 16.29 -20.25
CA GLU A 42 -4.26 17.24 -20.86
C GLU A 42 -2.84 16.70 -20.88
N VAL A 43 -2.42 15.99 -19.84
CA VAL A 43 -1.11 15.33 -19.80
C VAL A 43 -1.04 14.26 -20.89
N LEU A 44 -2.10 13.46 -21.05
CA LEU A 44 -2.17 12.45 -22.11
C LEU A 44 -2.11 13.08 -23.53
N ARG A 45 -2.77 14.23 -23.75
CA ARG A 45 -2.65 14.98 -25.01
C ARG A 45 -1.21 15.39 -25.28
N GLU A 46 -0.54 16.00 -24.29
CA GLU A 46 0.86 16.42 -24.41
C GLU A 46 1.79 15.21 -24.67
N MET A 47 1.55 14.07 -24.00
CA MET A 47 2.30 12.84 -24.23
C MET A 47 2.18 12.36 -25.68
N VAL A 48 0.98 12.38 -26.25
CA VAL A 48 0.73 12.00 -27.66
C VAL A 48 1.44 12.94 -28.62
N GLU A 49 1.31 14.26 -28.43
CA GLU A 49 1.96 15.26 -29.29
C GLU A 49 3.50 15.14 -29.26
N ASN A 50 4.07 14.90 -28.08
CA ASN A 50 5.49 14.68 -27.90
C ASN A 50 5.98 13.39 -28.59
N ALA A 51 5.18 12.32 -28.53
CA ALA A 51 5.50 11.05 -29.19
C ALA A 51 5.45 11.18 -30.72
N GLU A 52 4.39 11.79 -31.26
CA GLU A 52 4.21 11.97 -32.71
C GLU A 52 5.22 12.93 -33.33
N SER A 53 5.64 13.97 -32.60
CA SER A 53 6.64 14.93 -33.09
C SER A 53 8.08 14.42 -33.04
N SER A 54 8.32 13.18 -32.58
CA SER A 54 9.67 12.59 -32.41
C SER A 54 10.62 13.45 -31.56
N LYS A 55 10.11 14.43 -30.79
CA LYS A 55 10.92 15.35 -30.00
C LYS A 55 11.51 14.68 -28.76
N THR A 56 11.03 13.50 -28.32
CA THR A 56 11.66 12.81 -27.18
C THR A 56 11.32 11.31 -27.09
N THR A 57 12.15 10.43 -27.65
CA THR A 57 12.16 8.99 -27.32
C THR A 57 12.60 8.72 -25.87
N ALA A 58 13.38 9.61 -25.26
CA ALA A 58 13.87 9.47 -23.88
C ALA A 58 12.75 9.56 -22.82
N ARG A 59 11.73 10.41 -23.03
CA ARG A 59 10.61 10.63 -22.09
C ARG A 59 9.66 9.44 -22.00
N LEU A 60 9.70 8.50 -22.94
CA LEU A 60 8.86 7.29 -22.93
C LEU A 60 9.69 6.03 -22.66
N SER A 61 11.01 6.16 -22.49
CA SER A 61 11.89 5.03 -22.18
C SER A 61 11.54 4.33 -20.86
N TRP A 62 10.89 5.03 -19.91
CA TRP A 62 10.43 4.43 -18.67
C TRP A 62 9.27 3.44 -18.87
N LEU A 63 8.44 3.58 -19.93
CA LEU A 63 7.42 2.60 -20.29
C LEU A 63 8.03 1.24 -20.63
N ALA A 64 9.24 1.24 -21.18
CA ALA A 64 9.99 0.03 -21.50
C ALA A 64 10.84 -0.49 -20.31
N ARG A 65 11.31 0.40 -19.41
CA ARG A 65 12.24 0.06 -18.32
C ARG A 65 11.65 -0.85 -17.24
N ARG A 66 10.33 -0.96 -17.14
CA ARG A 66 9.68 -1.76 -16.08
C ARG A 66 9.28 -3.18 -16.52
N THR A 67 9.68 -3.60 -17.72
CA THR A 67 9.48 -4.96 -18.26
C THR A 67 10.33 -6.04 -17.55
N GLY A 68 11.07 -5.68 -16.49
CA GLY A 68 11.77 -6.62 -15.63
C GLY A 68 10.79 -7.50 -14.86
N LYS A 69 10.87 -8.81 -15.13
CA LYS A 69 10.16 -9.94 -14.50
C LYS A 69 10.20 -10.03 -12.96
N GLN A 70 10.74 -9.02 -12.27
CA GLN A 70 11.08 -9.07 -10.84
C GLN A 70 10.23 -8.15 -9.95
N ASP A 71 9.47 -7.17 -10.48
CA ASP A 71 8.91 -6.11 -9.61
C ASP A 71 7.40 -6.15 -9.36
N ALA A 72 6.62 -6.83 -10.20
CA ALA A 72 5.25 -7.21 -9.82
C ALA A 72 5.28 -8.16 -8.61
N ASP A 73 6.32 -9.00 -8.55
CA ASP A 73 6.63 -9.85 -7.41
C ASP A 73 7.15 -9.02 -6.22
N ARG A 74 7.91 -7.92 -6.42
CA ARG A 74 8.33 -7.06 -5.29
C ARG A 74 7.19 -6.29 -4.64
N ALA A 75 6.19 -5.80 -5.39
CA ALA A 75 5.03 -5.15 -4.78
C ALA A 75 4.21 -6.14 -3.91
N ALA A 76 4.14 -7.40 -4.34
CA ALA A 76 3.56 -8.50 -3.58
C ALA A 76 4.45 -8.97 -2.41
N ASP A 77 5.77 -9.08 -2.60
CA ASP A 77 6.74 -9.44 -1.55
C ASP A 77 6.77 -8.40 -0.42
N LEU A 78 6.63 -7.11 -0.76
CA LEU A 78 6.52 -6.02 0.22
C LEU A 78 5.22 -6.10 1.03
N ALA A 79 4.18 -6.77 0.51
CA ALA A 79 2.94 -7.08 1.24
C ALA A 79 3.06 -8.39 2.05
N GLU A 80 3.77 -9.41 1.56
CA GLU A 80 3.88 -10.75 2.18
C GLU A 80 4.86 -10.85 3.36
N HIS A 81 5.86 -9.96 3.51
CA HIS A 81 6.85 -10.06 4.61
C HIS A 81 6.34 -9.62 5.99
N ALA A 82 5.03 -9.72 6.24
CA ALA A 82 4.46 -9.58 7.58
C ALA A 82 4.68 -10.89 8.36
N PRO A 83 5.37 -10.88 9.53
CA PRO A 83 5.47 -12.09 10.32
C PRO A 83 4.07 -12.55 10.77
N PRO A 84 3.77 -13.86 10.74
CA PRO A 84 2.51 -14.37 11.26
C PRO A 84 2.38 -13.95 12.74
N SER A 85 1.24 -13.35 13.07
CA SER A 85 0.91 -13.07 14.47
C SER A 85 0.90 -14.41 15.22
N ALA A 86 1.74 -14.52 16.25
CA ALA A 86 1.79 -15.69 17.10
C ALA A 86 0.39 -15.99 17.68
N PRO A 87 -0.02 -17.26 17.77
CA PRO A 87 -1.33 -17.60 18.30
C PRO A 87 -1.43 -17.16 19.77
N ALA A 88 -2.52 -16.47 20.10
CA ALA A 88 -2.84 -16.08 21.47
C ALA A 88 -2.95 -17.33 22.37
N PRO A 89 -2.50 -17.27 23.64
CA PRO A 89 -2.63 -18.40 24.54
C PRO A 89 -4.10 -18.61 24.92
N ALA A 90 -4.55 -19.88 24.88
CA ALA A 90 -5.89 -20.29 25.25
C ALA A 90 -6.23 -19.92 26.71
N PRO A 91 -7.51 -19.64 27.06
CA PRO A 91 -7.89 -19.37 28.43
C PRO A 91 -7.93 -20.69 29.23
N ALA A 92 -7.21 -20.72 30.35
CA ALA A 92 -7.29 -21.82 31.31
C ALA A 92 -8.65 -21.80 32.05
N PRO A 93 -9.21 -22.96 32.42
CA PRO A 93 -10.50 -23.03 33.08
C PRO A 93 -10.39 -22.70 34.59
N VAL A 94 -11.41 -22.01 35.06
CA VAL A 94 -11.75 -21.77 36.46
C VAL A 94 -12.03 -23.09 37.21
N SER A 95 -11.51 -23.21 38.43
CA SER A 95 -12.09 -24.06 39.47
C SER A 95 -11.71 -23.54 40.87
N ALA A 96 -12.67 -23.66 41.78
CA ALA A 96 -12.73 -23.03 43.07
C ALA A 96 -12.17 -23.91 44.23
N GLU A 97 -11.87 -23.21 45.33
CA GLU A 97 -12.12 -23.59 46.73
C GLU A 97 -11.16 -24.48 47.56
N SER A 98 -10.71 -23.88 48.68
CA SER A 98 -10.68 -24.39 50.06
C SER A 98 -9.34 -24.73 50.76
N SER A 99 -8.95 -23.80 51.66
CA SER A 99 -8.69 -23.95 53.10
C SER A 99 -7.57 -24.84 53.70
N LYS A 100 -6.69 -24.18 54.50
CA LYS A 100 -6.05 -24.56 55.81
C LYS A 100 -4.51 -24.58 55.87
N SER A 101 -3.96 -23.77 56.77
CA SER A 101 -2.60 -23.81 57.40
C SER A 101 -2.62 -24.74 58.65
N PRO A 102 -1.54 -24.97 59.48
CA PRO A 102 -0.23 -24.30 59.56
C PRO A 102 1.04 -25.12 60.04
N GLN A 103 2.21 -24.44 60.06
CA GLN A 103 3.48 -24.65 60.85
C GLN A 103 4.42 -25.85 60.48
N THR A 104 5.77 -25.76 60.40
CA THR A 104 6.78 -25.30 61.37
C THR A 104 8.22 -25.23 60.78
N LYS A 105 9.03 -24.27 61.31
CA LYS A 105 10.47 -24.26 61.70
C LYS A 105 11.63 -24.51 60.69
N SER A 106 12.60 -23.58 60.77
CA SER A 106 13.90 -23.43 60.08
C SER A 106 15.03 -24.33 60.69
N PRO A 107 16.26 -24.43 60.12
CA PRO A 107 17.26 -23.34 60.26
C PRO A 107 18.25 -23.09 59.10
N LYS A 108 18.86 -21.90 59.18
CA LYS A 108 19.90 -21.23 58.37
C LYS A 108 21.12 -22.05 57.95
N ARG A 109 21.65 -21.73 56.77
CA ARG A 109 23.11 -21.63 56.53
C ARG A 109 23.46 -20.47 55.58
N LYS A 110 24.38 -19.60 56.04
CA LYS A 110 24.97 -18.44 55.35
C LYS A 110 25.90 -18.91 54.22
N GLY A 111 25.85 -18.25 53.06
CA GLY A 111 26.82 -18.34 51.97
C GLY A 111 26.88 -17.01 51.21
N LYS A 112 28.07 -16.57 50.84
CA LYS A 112 28.49 -15.19 50.54
C LYS A 112 27.90 -14.58 49.24
N LYS A 113 27.83 -13.24 49.27
CA LYS A 113 27.79 -12.31 48.14
C LYS A 113 28.73 -12.75 47.00
N GLY A 114 28.19 -12.80 45.79
CA GLY A 114 28.90 -12.71 44.53
C GLY A 114 28.03 -11.91 43.58
N GLU A 115 28.25 -10.60 43.52
CA GLU A 115 27.78 -9.77 42.42
C GLU A 115 28.48 -10.24 41.15
N SER A 116 27.71 -10.62 40.14
CA SER A 116 28.17 -10.62 38.77
C SER A 116 27.05 -10.07 37.88
N PRO A 117 27.38 -9.20 36.92
CA PRO A 117 26.45 -8.19 36.41
C PRO A 117 25.54 -8.75 35.32
N SER A 118 24.29 -8.28 35.34
CA SER A 118 23.33 -8.42 34.24
C SER A 118 23.96 -8.02 32.90
N PRO A 119 23.67 -8.73 31.79
CA PRO A 119 24.13 -8.30 30.48
C PRO A 119 23.47 -6.97 30.14
N THR A 120 24.33 -5.97 30.02
CA THR A 120 24.03 -4.59 29.68
C THR A 120 23.13 -4.55 28.44
N LYS A 121 21.92 -4.05 28.61
CA LYS A 121 21.09 -3.59 27.50
C LYS A 121 21.86 -2.47 26.81
N ILE A 122 22.53 -2.79 25.71
CA ILE A 122 23.02 -1.79 24.77
C ILE A 122 21.78 -0.98 24.37
N PRO A 123 21.72 0.33 24.63
CA PRO A 123 20.65 1.16 24.09
C PRO A 123 20.82 1.10 22.58
N ARG A 124 19.93 0.38 21.89
CA ARG A 124 19.78 0.61 20.45
C ARG A 124 19.44 2.09 20.34
N LEU A 125 20.31 2.85 19.67
CA LEU A 125 19.93 4.16 19.15
C LEU A 125 18.57 3.95 18.50
N ALA A 126 17.56 4.60 19.05
CA ALA A 126 16.26 4.68 18.41
C ALA A 126 16.46 5.56 17.19
N ASP A 127 16.92 4.95 16.10
CA ASP A 127 16.56 5.42 14.78
C ASP A 127 15.03 5.55 14.82
N ASN A 128 14.51 6.72 14.45
CA ASN A 128 13.09 7.01 14.33
C ASN A 128 12.48 6.15 13.22
N VAL A 129 12.45 4.83 13.41
CA VAL A 129 11.82 3.88 12.52
C VAL A 129 10.34 3.93 12.85
N ILE A 130 9.58 4.67 12.06
CA ILE A 130 8.12 4.68 12.12
C ILE A 130 7.65 3.24 11.83
N GLY A 131 7.33 2.50 12.90
CA GLY A 131 6.75 1.16 12.84
C GLY A 131 5.32 1.20 12.31
N ARG A 132 4.76 0.04 11.95
CA ARG A 132 3.35 -0.04 11.54
C ARG A 132 2.45 0.44 12.68
N SER A 133 1.53 1.36 12.40
CA SER A 133 0.67 1.99 13.38
C SER A 133 -0.56 1.12 13.65
N LYS A 134 -0.51 0.35 14.73
CA LYS A 134 -1.66 -0.41 15.21
C LYS A 134 -2.92 0.47 15.42
N PRO A 135 -2.83 1.67 16.03
CA PRO A 135 -4.00 2.53 16.17
C PRO A 135 -4.60 2.97 14.83
N ALA A 136 -3.77 3.34 13.84
CA ALA A 136 -4.27 3.76 12.53
C ALA A 136 -4.93 2.59 11.79
N ARG A 137 -4.32 1.41 11.86
CA ARG A 137 -4.87 0.17 11.31
C ARG A 137 -6.22 -0.18 11.92
N ASP A 138 -6.30 -0.24 13.25
CA ASP A 138 -7.52 -0.62 13.98
C ASP A 138 -8.65 0.40 13.70
N THR A 139 -8.32 1.69 13.61
CA THR A 139 -9.28 2.75 13.26
C THR A 139 -9.78 2.61 11.82
N ALA A 140 -8.89 2.34 10.85
CA ALA A 140 -9.27 2.14 9.46
C ALA A 140 -10.13 0.87 9.28
N GLN A 141 -9.83 -0.19 10.04
CA GLN A 141 -10.61 -1.41 10.05
C GLN A 141 -12.04 -1.16 10.59
N ALA A 142 -12.15 -0.39 11.69
CA ALA A 142 -13.45 0.01 12.23
C ALA A 142 -14.22 0.94 11.28
N ARG A 143 -13.56 1.89 10.61
CA ARG A 143 -14.14 2.74 9.56
C ARG A 143 -14.80 1.90 8.47
N ASP A 144 -14.14 0.82 8.07
CA ASP A 144 -14.60 -0.07 7.00
C ASP A 144 -15.57 -1.16 7.50
N ASN A 145 -16.02 -1.09 8.75
CA ASN A 145 -16.93 -2.04 9.41
C ASN A 145 -16.45 -3.50 9.35
N ASP A 146 -15.13 -3.73 9.51
CA ASP A 146 -14.52 -5.06 9.47
C ASP A 146 -14.84 -5.84 8.18
N ARG A 147 -15.00 -5.13 7.06
CA ARG A 147 -15.42 -5.70 5.79
C ARG A 147 -14.59 -5.18 4.63
N CYS A 148 -14.44 -6.03 3.63
CA CYS A 148 -13.87 -5.63 2.36
C CYS A 148 -14.67 -4.47 1.76
N VAL A 149 -14.02 -3.33 1.50
CA VAL A 149 -14.70 -2.15 0.95
C VAL A 149 -15.32 -2.39 -0.44
N VAL A 150 -14.78 -3.35 -1.20
CA VAL A 150 -15.25 -3.73 -2.54
C VAL A 150 -16.38 -4.77 -2.47
N THR A 151 -16.15 -5.93 -1.84
CA THR A 151 -17.10 -7.06 -1.88
C THR A 151 -18.07 -7.10 -0.71
N LYS A 152 -17.86 -6.27 0.32
CA LYS A 152 -18.59 -6.24 1.60
C LYS A 152 -18.50 -7.55 2.42
N MET A 153 -17.66 -8.48 1.99
CA MET A 153 -17.34 -9.71 2.71
C MET A 153 -16.64 -9.38 4.04
N GLY A 154 -16.97 -10.12 5.09
CA GLY A 154 -16.25 -10.08 6.37
C GLY A 154 -14.96 -10.90 6.32
N GLU A 155 -14.59 -11.54 7.43
CA GLU A 155 -13.35 -12.31 7.53
C GLU A 155 -13.27 -13.46 6.50
N PRO A 156 -12.09 -13.71 5.89
CA PRO A 156 -10.81 -13.03 6.14
C PRO A 156 -10.67 -11.68 5.44
N ILE A 157 -10.20 -10.68 6.20
CA ILE A 157 -9.88 -9.33 5.73
C ILE A 157 -8.39 -8.99 5.98
N GLN A 158 -7.85 -8.12 5.15
CA GLN A 158 -6.49 -7.62 5.20
C GLN A 158 -6.50 -6.09 5.09
N MET A 159 -5.67 -5.44 5.90
CA MET A 159 -5.49 -3.99 5.84
C MET A 159 -4.38 -3.67 4.85
N CYS A 160 -4.77 -3.14 3.70
CA CYS A 160 -3.91 -2.80 2.58
C CYS A 160 -3.57 -1.31 2.60
N HIS A 161 -2.32 -0.97 2.26
CA HIS A 161 -1.94 0.43 2.04
C HIS A 161 -2.31 0.89 0.62
N ILE A 162 -2.69 2.15 0.45
CA ILE A 162 -2.83 2.78 -0.87
C ILE A 162 -1.43 3.18 -1.38
N TYR A 163 -0.75 4.05 -0.64
CA TYR A 163 0.67 4.34 -0.81
C TYR A 163 1.52 3.32 -0.04
N PRO A 164 2.39 2.54 -0.71
CA PRO A 164 3.06 1.41 -0.08
C PRO A 164 3.90 1.79 1.15
N TYR A 165 3.70 1.07 2.26
CA TYR A 165 4.48 1.25 3.49
C TYR A 165 5.99 1.19 3.27
N ALA A 166 6.44 0.24 2.45
CA ALA A 166 7.85 0.02 2.17
C ALA A 166 8.50 1.20 1.44
N LEU A 167 7.74 1.89 0.58
CA LEU A 167 8.23 3.06 -0.14
C LEU A 167 8.50 4.23 0.80
N GLY A 168 7.67 4.41 1.83
CA GLY A 168 7.90 5.41 2.88
C GLY A 168 9.20 5.20 3.67
N LYS A 169 9.78 3.99 3.63
CA LYS A 169 11.06 3.66 4.27
C LYS A 169 12.27 3.73 3.32
N LYS A 170 12.03 3.91 2.02
CA LYS A 170 13.13 3.99 1.05
C LYS A 170 13.91 5.31 1.23
N PRO A 171 15.19 5.33 0.81
CA PRO A 171 15.97 6.57 0.70
C PRO A 171 15.24 7.65 -0.11
N GLU A 172 15.56 8.91 0.15
CA GLU A 172 14.89 10.05 -0.48
C GLU A 172 14.97 10.00 -2.02
N ASN A 173 16.13 9.67 -2.58
CA ASN A 173 16.30 9.55 -4.03
C ASN A 173 15.37 8.48 -4.65
N GLU A 174 15.20 7.32 -4.01
CA GLU A 174 14.30 6.27 -4.50
C GLU A 174 12.81 6.71 -4.38
N ARG A 175 12.47 7.49 -3.35
CA ARG A 175 11.12 8.05 -3.23
C ARG A 175 10.87 9.11 -4.30
N GLU A 176 11.84 9.98 -4.56
CA GLU A 176 11.74 10.99 -5.61
C GLU A 176 11.63 10.35 -7.00
N GLU A 177 12.36 9.26 -7.28
CA GLU A 177 12.19 8.51 -8.54
C GLU A 177 10.75 8.01 -8.74
N PHE A 178 10.11 7.51 -7.68
CA PHE A 178 8.70 7.12 -7.73
C PHE A 178 7.79 8.32 -8.03
N TRP A 179 8.02 9.46 -7.39
CA TRP A 179 7.18 10.63 -7.59
C TRP A 179 7.38 11.28 -8.96
N SER A 180 8.62 11.37 -9.44
CA SER A 180 8.93 11.84 -10.79
C SER A 180 8.27 10.97 -11.86
N LEU A 181 8.13 9.65 -11.62
CA LEU A 181 7.35 8.79 -12.49
C LEU A 181 5.87 9.22 -12.52
N LEU A 182 5.25 9.45 -11.37
CA LEU A 182 3.84 9.89 -11.30
C LEU A 182 3.60 11.26 -11.94
N GLU A 183 4.56 12.18 -11.83
CA GLU A 183 4.53 13.51 -12.50
C GLU A 183 4.49 13.41 -14.03
N THR A 184 4.76 12.24 -14.60
CA THR A 184 4.60 12.01 -16.05
C THR A 184 3.13 11.81 -16.46
N PHE A 185 2.23 11.52 -15.51
CA PHE A 185 0.83 11.16 -15.80
C PHE A 185 -0.20 12.12 -15.19
N TRP A 186 0.20 12.85 -14.16
CA TRP A 186 -0.68 13.77 -13.43
C TRP A 186 -0.02 15.13 -13.28
N ALA A 187 -0.86 16.16 -13.21
CA ALA A 187 -0.40 17.52 -13.01
C ALA A 187 0.42 17.65 -11.70
N PRO A 188 1.49 18.46 -11.69
CA PRO A 188 2.36 18.60 -10.52
C PRO A 188 1.64 19.01 -9.23
N ASP A 189 0.58 19.83 -9.34
CA ASP A 189 -0.22 20.25 -8.18
C ASP A 189 -0.97 19.08 -7.53
N LYS A 190 -1.41 18.10 -8.33
CA LYS A 190 -2.04 16.86 -7.84
C LYS A 190 -1.02 15.97 -7.13
N ILE A 191 0.19 15.85 -7.70
CA ILE A 191 1.27 15.09 -7.08
C ILE A 191 1.67 15.69 -5.73
N GLU A 192 1.83 17.01 -5.66
CA GLU A 192 2.20 17.69 -4.42
C GLU A 192 1.13 17.51 -3.32
N LYS A 193 -0.15 17.57 -3.70
CA LYS A 193 -1.26 17.23 -2.79
C LYS A 193 -1.11 15.82 -2.24
N TRP A 194 -0.79 14.82 -3.06
CA TRP A 194 -0.58 13.45 -2.59
C TRP A 194 0.67 13.30 -1.71
N LYS A 195 1.81 13.88 -2.12
CA LYS A 195 3.05 13.93 -1.34
C LYS A 195 2.79 14.46 0.07
N SER A 196 2.10 15.60 0.18
CA SER A 196 1.79 16.24 1.47
C SER A 196 1.01 15.35 2.45
N LYS A 197 0.22 14.39 1.94
CA LYS A 197 -0.60 13.48 2.75
C LYS A 197 0.20 12.29 3.28
N VAL A 198 1.18 11.80 2.53
CA VAL A 198 1.91 10.55 2.85
C VAL A 198 3.34 10.79 3.35
N LEU A 199 3.91 11.97 3.09
CA LEU A 199 5.25 12.37 3.54
C LEU A 199 5.24 13.26 4.79
N GLY A 200 4.07 13.43 5.43
CA GLY A 200 3.95 14.18 6.69
C GLY A 200 4.62 13.48 7.89
N PRO A 201 4.55 14.05 9.11
CA PRO A 201 5.23 13.52 10.29
C PRO A 201 4.86 12.08 10.68
N ARG A 202 3.66 11.63 10.30
CA ARG A 202 3.17 10.26 10.52
C ARG A 202 3.58 9.29 9.40
N GLY A 203 4.21 9.79 8.34
CA GLY A 203 4.54 9.04 7.15
C GLY A 203 3.31 8.37 6.52
N PRO A 204 3.46 7.18 5.91
CA PRO A 204 2.36 6.48 5.26
C PRO A 204 1.41 5.76 6.24
N GLU A 205 1.66 5.82 7.54
CA GLU A 205 0.94 5.08 8.58
C GLU A 205 -0.25 5.89 9.13
N THR A 206 -1.14 6.28 8.23
CA THR A 206 -2.34 7.08 8.52
C THR A 206 -3.62 6.30 8.17
N VAL A 207 -4.73 6.63 8.82
CA VAL A 207 -6.03 5.96 8.61
C VAL A 207 -6.48 6.07 7.15
N GLU A 208 -6.23 7.23 6.54
CA GLU A 208 -6.60 7.57 5.17
C GLU A 208 -5.82 6.74 4.13
N ASN A 209 -4.66 6.20 4.50
CA ASN A 209 -3.83 5.39 3.61
C ASN A 209 -4.15 3.89 3.69
N TYR A 210 -5.13 3.48 4.50
CA TYR A 210 -5.54 2.08 4.64
C TYR A 210 -6.86 1.78 3.94
N LEU A 211 -6.97 0.57 3.37
CA LEU A 211 -8.19 -0.05 2.86
C LEU A 211 -8.37 -1.42 3.49
N CYS A 212 -9.58 -1.74 3.96
CA CYS A 212 -9.95 -3.10 4.31
C CYS A 212 -10.34 -3.89 3.06
N LEU A 213 -9.56 -4.93 2.71
CA LEU A 213 -9.78 -5.76 1.52
C LEU A 213 -9.88 -7.24 1.90
N SER A 214 -10.72 -7.99 1.20
CA SER A 214 -10.66 -9.46 1.27
C SER A 214 -9.37 -9.95 0.60
N THR A 215 -8.91 -11.15 0.93
CA THR A 215 -7.66 -11.70 0.40
C THR A 215 -7.57 -11.64 -1.13
N ILE A 216 -8.65 -12.01 -1.84
CA ILE A 216 -8.70 -11.99 -3.31
C ILE A 216 -8.59 -10.57 -3.85
N VAL A 217 -9.29 -9.61 -3.25
CA VAL A 217 -9.27 -8.21 -3.71
C VAL A 217 -7.92 -7.57 -3.43
N HIS A 218 -7.30 -7.88 -2.29
CA HIS A 218 -5.96 -7.40 -1.97
C HIS A 218 -4.91 -7.90 -2.98
N ASP A 219 -5.00 -9.18 -3.37
CA ASP A 219 -4.17 -9.76 -4.43
C ASP A 219 -4.32 -9.04 -5.77
N LEU A 220 -5.57 -8.75 -6.17
CA LEU A 220 -5.87 -8.02 -7.40
C LEU A 220 -5.39 -6.57 -7.35
N TRP A 221 -5.50 -5.93 -6.18
CA TRP A 221 -4.99 -4.58 -5.93
C TRP A 221 -3.46 -4.54 -6.10
N GLY A 222 -2.73 -5.45 -5.46
CA GLY A 222 -1.27 -5.52 -5.54
C GLY A 222 -0.77 -5.83 -6.96
N LYS A 223 -1.54 -6.56 -7.76
CA LYS A 223 -1.22 -6.93 -9.16
C LYS A 223 -1.69 -5.90 -10.19
N ALA A 224 -2.18 -4.73 -9.75
CA ALA A 224 -2.76 -3.69 -10.61
C ALA A 224 -3.83 -4.24 -11.57
N ARG A 225 -4.73 -5.10 -11.05
CA ARG A 225 -5.85 -5.69 -11.81
C ARG A 225 -7.17 -4.96 -11.59
N LEU A 226 -7.20 -4.07 -10.61
CA LEU A 226 -8.31 -3.15 -10.37
C LEU A 226 -7.80 -1.80 -9.89
N ALA A 227 -8.60 -0.76 -10.05
CA ALA A 227 -8.38 0.55 -9.46
C ALA A 227 -9.68 1.12 -8.89
N LEU A 228 -9.54 2.06 -7.96
CA LEU A 228 -10.66 2.78 -7.35
C LEU A 228 -10.47 4.28 -7.63
N GLU A 229 -11.47 4.90 -8.24
CA GLU A 229 -11.49 6.33 -8.51
C GLU A 229 -12.55 7.01 -7.63
N PRO A 230 -12.19 7.98 -6.78
CA PRO A 230 -13.17 8.79 -6.06
C PRO A 230 -14.03 9.59 -7.03
N VAL A 231 -15.35 9.42 -6.97
CA VAL A 231 -16.30 10.15 -7.83
C VAL A 231 -16.96 11.30 -7.07
N GLU A 232 -17.39 11.01 -5.85
CA GLU A 232 -18.17 11.95 -5.05
C GLU A 232 -17.96 11.68 -3.57
N VAL A 233 -17.79 12.75 -2.80
CA VAL A 233 -17.80 12.71 -1.34
C VAL A 233 -19.18 13.17 -0.91
N ALA A 234 -19.84 12.43 -0.01
CA ALA A 234 -21.12 12.84 0.55
C ALA A 234 -20.98 14.20 1.27
N GLU A 235 -22.07 14.98 1.33
CA GLU A 235 -22.06 16.33 1.92
C GLU A 235 -21.59 16.34 3.38
N ASP A 236 -21.86 15.27 4.12
CA ASP A 236 -21.44 15.08 5.51
C ASP A 236 -19.97 14.67 5.67
N GLY A 237 -19.28 14.38 4.56
CA GLY A 237 -17.89 13.93 4.52
C GLY A 237 -17.67 12.52 5.04
N THR A 238 -18.72 11.74 5.32
CA THR A 238 -18.60 10.43 5.97
C THR A 238 -18.52 9.27 4.97
N SER A 239 -18.97 9.50 3.74
CA SER A 239 -19.05 8.48 2.70
C SER A 239 -18.39 8.96 1.42
N LEU A 240 -17.75 8.02 0.72
CA LEU A 240 -17.11 8.26 -0.57
C LEU A 240 -17.65 7.27 -1.60
N THR A 241 -18.29 7.79 -2.64
CA THR A 241 -18.66 7.02 -3.82
C THR A 241 -17.41 6.83 -4.67
N VAL A 242 -17.08 5.58 -4.94
CA VAL A 242 -15.95 5.21 -5.79
C VAL A 242 -16.43 4.51 -7.05
N ARG A 243 -15.80 4.83 -8.17
CA ARG A 243 -15.89 4.05 -9.40
C ARG A 243 -14.86 2.93 -9.34
N PHE A 244 -15.33 1.72 -9.59
CA PHE A 244 -14.49 0.53 -9.67
C PHE A 244 -14.06 0.32 -11.11
N TRP A 245 -12.76 0.09 -11.33
CA TRP A 245 -12.19 -0.15 -12.64
C TRP A 245 -11.57 -1.53 -12.71
N TRP A 246 -11.93 -2.32 -13.74
CA TRP A 246 -11.16 -3.50 -14.11
C TRP A 246 -9.99 -3.09 -14.99
N LEU A 247 -8.77 -3.29 -14.53
CA LEU A 247 -7.58 -3.00 -15.30
C LEU A 247 -7.24 -4.20 -16.20
N PRO A 248 -6.98 -3.98 -17.50
CA PRO A 248 -6.63 -5.07 -18.39
C PRO A 248 -5.32 -5.71 -17.94
N GLY A 249 -5.24 -7.03 -18.07
CA GLY A 249 -3.96 -7.73 -17.92
C GLY A 249 -3.06 -7.44 -19.11
N ALA A 250 -1.74 -7.50 -18.89
CA ALA A 250 -0.73 -7.38 -19.91
C ALA A 250 -1.04 -8.33 -21.07
N ARG A 251 -0.94 -7.81 -22.30
CA ARG A 251 -0.91 -8.61 -23.51
C ARG A 251 0.45 -9.30 -23.64
#